data_AF-A0A1H3V276-F1
#
_entry.id   AF-A0A1H3V276-F1
#
_cell.length_a   1.000
_cell.length_b   1.000
_cell.length_c   1.000
_cell.angle_alpha   90.00
_cell.angle_beta   90.00
_cell.angle_gamma   90.00
#
_symmetry.space_group_name_H-M   'P 1'
#
loop_
_entity.id
_entity.type
_entity.pdbx_description
1 polymer ?
#
loop_
_entity_poly.entity_id
_entity_poly.type
_entity_poly.pdbx_seq_one_letter_code
_entity_poly.pdbx_strand_id
1 'polypeptide(L)'
;MNTGLMGALNKAKDNVADVPKDSATDAAVDAGKDILTGKHWWENLLNNLKPGNIVSTIIKAAAPAAIEIFPAIRDDETAADLFKTGVDTRLEAASQAFEDAITKAEAQSKAPLKRIAVSVFGFDFGATLARAFAHKLFEDCDPGTTRFKGKNLEIVFVGLFDAVDRSSESSIIGDFLSPLTNKVDDGECLPGPVKAALHLVAAHECRSTRRSRLIGTGSLTPRWEERLVPGTSYDVGGGLKKADVPYSLELHKATLQEMYRAAYRAGVPFAEFEKLPDIGVEISQLFELNDHVNGVSAVESSKRYMAKVGHNQVSAESFLAHRCMYIRRLRGLWQLYSGQYRAYSDEEDRLERPVFGENGSLKKILGLGSESESQAKKRDHALKQVRTHKTALRNELGWLEAVDAEARRIKNGLSTQAEKALLNEWFNPNPPALNSDVEDLLELYLNDSYMIGQIPKEPMYLKYFLVRGLDRPDLTKTKGMAPDYLQQYMS
;
A
#
# COMPACT_ATOMS: atom_id res chain seq x y z
N MET A 1 14.05 -37.14 18.79
CA MET A 1 13.97 -38.11 17.67
C MET A 1 13.50 -37.36 16.44
N ASN A 2 14.15 -37.62 15.32
CA ASN A 2 14.37 -36.69 14.20
C ASN A 2 13.31 -36.85 13.08
N THR A 3 12.03 -36.59 13.37
CA THR A 3 10.92 -36.81 12.43
C THR A 3 10.54 -35.57 11.60
N GLY A 4 10.86 -34.35 12.06
CA GLY A 4 10.53 -33.11 11.35
C GLY A 4 11.37 -32.86 10.08
N LEU A 5 12.67 -33.17 10.13
CA LEU A 5 13.60 -32.91 9.02
C LEU A 5 13.36 -33.87 7.83
N MET A 6 12.99 -35.12 8.11
CA MET A 6 12.66 -36.12 7.08
C MET A 6 11.32 -35.82 6.38
N GLY A 7 10.36 -35.20 7.09
CA GLY A 7 9.10 -34.75 6.49
C GLY A 7 9.29 -33.62 5.48
N ALA A 8 10.20 -32.68 5.77
CA ALA A 8 10.56 -31.59 4.86
C ALA A 8 11.33 -32.10 3.62
N LEU A 9 12.22 -33.07 3.80
CA LEU A 9 12.98 -33.70 2.70
C LEU A 9 12.10 -34.54 1.76
N ASN A 10 11.04 -35.19 2.27
CA ASN A 10 10.11 -35.95 1.43
C ASN A 10 9.22 -35.05 0.59
N LYS A 11 8.73 -33.92 1.13
CA LYS A 11 7.98 -32.91 0.35
C LYS A 11 8.81 -32.31 -0.79
N ALA A 12 10.12 -32.14 -0.59
CA ALA A 12 11.02 -31.68 -1.64
C ALA A 12 11.26 -32.73 -2.74
N LYS A 13 11.19 -34.02 -2.42
CA LYS A 13 11.33 -35.11 -3.40
C LYS A 13 10.10 -35.30 -4.28
N ASP A 14 8.91 -35.19 -3.69
CA ASP A 14 7.66 -35.40 -4.44
C ASP A 14 7.43 -34.29 -5.48
N ASN A 15 7.88 -33.06 -5.20
CA ASN A 15 7.80 -31.93 -6.14
C ASN A 15 8.79 -32.00 -7.32
N VAL A 16 9.80 -32.87 -7.26
CA VAL A 16 10.81 -33.04 -8.33
C VAL A 16 10.47 -34.20 -9.26
N ALA A 17 9.61 -35.12 -8.83
CA ALA A 17 9.24 -36.30 -9.62
C ALA A 17 8.34 -35.99 -10.83
N ASP A 18 7.72 -34.81 -10.89
CA ASP A 18 6.80 -34.39 -11.96
C ASP A 18 7.46 -33.61 -13.12
N VAL A 19 8.80 -33.53 -13.16
CA VAL A 19 9.51 -32.85 -14.25
C VAL A 19 9.82 -33.84 -15.39
N PRO A 20 9.30 -33.64 -16.62
CA PRO A 20 9.60 -34.50 -17.77
C PRO A 20 11.11 -34.50 -18.09
N LYS A 21 11.69 -35.70 -18.18
CA LYS A 21 13.15 -35.94 -18.30
C LYS A 21 13.83 -35.39 -19.56
N ASP A 22 13.09 -34.92 -20.56
CA ASP A 22 13.66 -34.63 -21.89
C ASP A 22 13.86 -33.13 -22.19
N SER A 23 13.86 -32.25 -21.17
CA SER A 23 13.98 -30.80 -21.39
C SER A 23 15.09 -30.08 -20.59
N ALA A 24 16.06 -30.81 -20.04
CA ALA A 24 17.17 -30.19 -19.31
C ALA A 24 18.38 -29.92 -20.22
N THR A 25 18.75 -28.66 -20.42
CA THR A 25 20.05 -28.26 -20.98
C THR A 25 21.17 -28.44 -19.95
N ASP A 26 22.39 -28.79 -20.41
CA ASP A 26 23.57 -29.16 -19.61
C ASP A 26 23.90 -28.22 -18.43
N ALA A 27 23.57 -26.94 -18.52
CA ALA A 27 23.75 -25.96 -17.44
C ALA A 27 22.95 -26.28 -16.15
N ALA A 28 21.77 -26.90 -16.27
CA ALA A 28 20.96 -27.32 -15.12
C ALA A 28 21.54 -28.57 -14.43
N VAL A 29 22.21 -29.43 -15.20
CA VAL A 29 22.82 -30.67 -14.70
C VAL A 29 24.10 -30.36 -13.92
N ASP A 30 24.91 -29.40 -14.39
CA ASP A 30 26.15 -29.02 -13.71
C ASP A 30 25.91 -28.20 -12.42
N ALA A 31 24.91 -27.32 -12.41
CA ALA A 31 24.46 -26.67 -11.17
C ALA A 31 23.94 -27.68 -10.13
N GLY A 32 23.29 -28.76 -10.58
CA GLY A 32 22.87 -29.87 -9.72
C GLY A 32 24.06 -30.69 -9.17
N LYS A 33 25.13 -30.87 -9.94
CA LYS A 33 26.34 -31.62 -9.53
C LYS A 33 27.20 -30.86 -8.52
N ASP A 34 27.29 -29.54 -8.62
CA ASP A 34 28.10 -28.74 -7.67
C ASP A 34 27.41 -28.59 -6.30
N ILE A 35 26.07 -28.61 -6.25
CA ILE A 35 25.30 -28.68 -5.01
C ILE A 35 25.48 -30.05 -4.32
N LEU A 36 25.62 -31.12 -5.10
CA LEU A 36 25.84 -32.48 -4.58
C LEU A 36 27.27 -32.74 -4.06
N THR A 37 28.27 -31.93 -4.45
CA THR A 37 29.69 -32.19 -4.14
C THR A 37 30.29 -31.30 -3.05
N GLY A 38 29.54 -30.33 -2.52
CA GLY A 38 29.89 -29.64 -1.27
C GLY A 38 31.16 -28.78 -1.32
N LYS A 39 31.55 -28.24 -2.48
CA LYS A 39 32.66 -27.27 -2.58
C LYS A 39 32.14 -25.81 -2.59
N HIS A 40 32.80 -24.95 -1.82
CA HIS A 40 32.40 -23.57 -1.55
C HIS A 40 32.65 -22.66 -2.75
N TRP A 41 31.62 -22.47 -3.56
CA TRP A 41 31.59 -21.57 -4.72
C TRP A 41 31.74 -20.07 -4.39
N TRP A 42 31.78 -19.71 -3.11
CA TRP A 42 31.78 -18.34 -2.60
C TRP A 42 33.10 -17.57 -2.72
N GLU A 43 34.24 -18.28 -2.71
CA GLU A 43 35.56 -17.65 -2.66
C GLU A 43 35.94 -16.94 -3.98
N ASN A 44 35.41 -17.40 -5.12
CA ASN A 44 35.68 -16.78 -6.43
C ASN A 44 34.84 -15.52 -6.69
N LEU A 45 33.72 -15.36 -5.99
CA LEU A 45 32.82 -14.21 -6.15
C LEU A 45 33.36 -12.97 -5.43
N LEU A 46 34.00 -13.15 -4.27
CA LEU A 46 34.56 -12.07 -3.45
C LEU A 46 35.82 -11.43 -4.08
N ASN A 47 36.59 -12.19 -4.86
CA ASN A 47 37.86 -11.72 -5.43
C ASN A 47 37.72 -10.81 -6.67
N ASN A 48 36.51 -10.64 -7.21
CA ASN A 48 36.29 -9.88 -8.46
C ASN A 48 35.60 -8.51 -8.27
N LEU A 49 35.40 -8.04 -7.04
CA LEU A 49 34.75 -6.75 -6.76
C LEU A 49 35.78 -5.61 -6.71
N LYS A 50 35.88 -4.83 -7.80
CA LYS A 50 36.53 -3.51 -7.78
C LYS A 50 35.51 -2.43 -7.36
N PRO A 51 35.92 -1.41 -6.58
CA PRO A 51 35.00 -0.40 -6.05
C PRO A 51 34.62 0.63 -7.13
N GLY A 52 33.33 0.71 -7.46
CA GLY A 52 32.74 1.73 -8.32
C GLY A 52 31.71 1.14 -9.28
N ASN A 53 30.45 1.60 -9.15
CA ASN A 53 29.23 1.25 -9.92
C ASN A 53 28.35 0.16 -9.27
N ILE A 54 27.46 0.58 -8.38
CA ILE A 54 26.52 -0.27 -7.63
C ILE A 54 25.19 -0.51 -8.39
N VAL A 55 24.89 0.24 -9.46
CA VAL A 55 23.55 0.20 -10.09
C VAL A 55 23.40 -0.86 -11.19
N SER A 56 24.48 -1.29 -11.87
CA SER A 56 24.37 -2.21 -13.02
C SER A 56 24.52 -3.70 -12.68
N THR A 57 24.80 -4.06 -11.43
CA THR A 57 25.17 -5.43 -11.05
C THR A 57 24.01 -6.26 -10.46
N ILE A 58 22.86 -5.63 -10.20
CA ILE A 58 21.68 -6.29 -9.59
C ILE A 58 21.06 -7.36 -10.51
N ILE A 59 21.33 -7.31 -11.82
CA ILE A 59 20.64 -8.18 -12.80
C ILE A 59 21.33 -9.54 -13.04
N LYS A 60 22.56 -9.79 -12.57
CA LYS A 60 23.34 -10.96 -13.07
C LYS A 60 23.73 -12.06 -12.07
N ALA A 61 23.31 -12.04 -10.82
CA ALA A 61 23.69 -13.09 -9.86
C ALA A 61 22.47 -13.80 -9.27
N ALA A 62 21.75 -14.54 -10.12
CA ALA A 62 20.79 -15.55 -9.67
C ALA A 62 21.56 -16.83 -9.28
N ALA A 63 21.83 -16.99 -7.98
CA ALA A 63 22.15 -18.28 -7.40
C ALA A 63 21.41 -18.44 -6.05
N PRO A 64 20.78 -19.60 -5.75
CA PRO A 64 19.59 -19.63 -4.88
C PRO A 64 19.88 -19.77 -3.38
N ALA A 65 21.10 -20.13 -2.97
CA ALA A 65 21.46 -20.36 -1.55
C ALA A 65 22.19 -19.17 -0.90
N ALA A 66 22.16 -18.03 -1.58
CA ALA A 66 23.03 -16.87 -1.39
C ALA A 66 22.48 -15.74 -0.55
N ILE A 67 21.17 -15.55 -0.70
CA ILE A 67 20.53 -14.25 -0.48
C ILE A 67 20.26 -14.04 1.02
N GLU A 68 20.23 -15.11 1.81
CA GLU A 68 19.91 -15.09 3.24
C GLU A 68 20.97 -14.43 4.13
N ILE A 69 22.17 -14.11 3.62
CA ILE A 69 23.33 -13.77 4.47
C ILE A 69 23.72 -12.28 4.43
N PHE A 70 23.11 -11.42 3.59
CA PHE A 70 23.52 -10.01 3.48
C PHE A 70 22.53 -9.04 4.15
N PRO A 71 22.89 -8.41 5.29
CA PRO A 71 22.10 -7.35 5.93
C PRO A 71 21.74 -6.22 4.97
N ALA A 72 22.62 -5.88 4.02
CA ALA A 72 22.41 -4.79 3.07
C ALA A 72 21.24 -5.00 2.09
N ILE A 73 20.81 -6.24 1.83
CA ILE A 73 19.65 -6.55 0.97
C ILE A 73 18.37 -6.65 1.81
N ARG A 74 18.46 -7.15 3.05
CA ARG A 74 17.36 -7.16 4.02
C ARG A 74 16.95 -5.73 4.43
N ASP A 75 17.94 -4.85 4.55
CA ASP A 75 17.77 -3.49 5.06
C ASP A 75 17.43 -2.48 3.94
N ASP A 76 17.34 -2.93 2.68
CA ASP A 76 16.78 -2.15 1.57
C ASP A 76 15.28 -2.40 1.44
N GLU A 77 14.48 -1.36 1.71
CA GLU A 77 13.01 -1.43 1.74
C GLU A 77 12.43 -1.89 0.39
N THR A 78 13.05 -1.49 -0.72
CA THR A 78 12.56 -1.82 -2.08
C THR A 78 12.87 -3.27 -2.44
N ALA A 79 14.06 -3.77 -2.10
CA ALA A 79 14.45 -5.16 -2.33
C ALA A 79 13.72 -6.13 -1.39
N ALA A 80 13.54 -5.79 -0.12
CA ALA A 80 12.71 -6.56 0.81
C ALA A 80 11.24 -6.58 0.35
N ASP A 81 10.73 -5.46 -0.16
CA ASP A 81 9.39 -5.37 -0.74
C ASP A 81 9.23 -6.19 -2.03
N LEU A 82 10.26 -6.22 -2.88
CA LEU A 82 10.24 -6.90 -4.18
C LEU A 82 10.48 -8.42 -4.07
N PHE A 83 11.37 -8.87 -3.18
CA PHE A 83 11.78 -10.28 -3.08
C PHE A 83 11.10 -11.05 -1.94
N LYS A 84 10.26 -10.39 -1.12
CA LYS A 84 9.51 -11.01 -0.01
C LYS A 84 10.40 -11.85 0.93
N THR A 85 11.65 -11.46 1.11
CA THR A 85 12.60 -12.20 1.95
C THR A 85 12.23 -12.07 3.42
N GLY A 86 12.40 -13.17 4.19
CA GLY A 86 12.18 -13.18 5.63
C GLY A 86 10.73 -13.41 6.10
N VAL A 87 9.82 -13.86 5.23
CA VAL A 87 8.47 -14.31 5.64
C VAL A 87 8.57 -15.41 6.68
N ASP A 88 9.25 -16.51 6.34
CA ASP A 88 9.41 -17.66 7.25
C ASP A 88 10.15 -17.25 8.51
N THR A 89 11.24 -16.48 8.38
CA THR A 89 11.99 -15.95 9.52
C THR A 89 11.11 -15.12 10.47
N ARG A 90 10.22 -14.25 9.96
CA ARG A 90 9.32 -13.44 10.78
C ARG A 90 8.24 -14.30 11.45
N LEU A 91 7.69 -15.29 10.74
CA LEU A 91 6.69 -16.21 11.29
C LEU A 91 7.29 -17.13 12.36
N GLU A 92 8.50 -17.65 12.12
CA GLU A 92 9.27 -18.43 13.10
C GLU A 92 9.61 -17.59 14.33
N ALA A 93 10.10 -16.36 14.14
CA ALA A 93 10.38 -15.45 15.25
C ALA A 93 9.12 -15.13 16.08
N ALA A 94 7.98 -14.90 15.44
CA ALA A 94 6.70 -14.70 16.14
C ALA A 94 6.26 -15.94 16.92
N SER A 95 6.48 -17.14 16.36
CA SER A 95 6.17 -18.41 17.01
C SER A 95 7.07 -18.67 18.21
N GLN A 96 8.37 -18.41 18.08
CA GLN A 96 9.32 -18.49 19.18
C GLN A 96 8.95 -17.51 20.30
N ALA A 97 8.63 -16.26 19.97
CA ALA A 97 8.21 -15.27 20.95
C ALA A 97 6.93 -15.68 21.69
N PHE A 98 5.99 -16.33 21.01
CA PHE A 98 4.79 -16.89 21.61
C PHE A 98 5.11 -18.02 22.60
N GLU A 99 5.98 -18.97 22.23
CA GLU A 99 6.39 -20.05 23.14
C GLU A 99 7.20 -19.54 24.34
N ASP A 100 8.07 -18.55 24.12
CA ASP A 100 8.85 -17.91 25.17
C ASP A 100 7.96 -17.19 26.18
N ALA A 101 6.90 -16.50 25.70
CA ALA A 101 5.93 -15.84 26.56
C ALA A 101 5.17 -16.85 27.44
N ILE A 102 4.80 -18.01 26.90
CA ILE A 102 4.18 -19.10 27.67
C ILE A 102 5.14 -19.62 28.73
N THR A 103 6.38 -19.93 28.34
CA THR A 103 7.42 -20.44 29.24
C THR A 103 7.67 -19.46 30.39
N LYS A 104 7.76 -18.17 30.08
CA LYS A 104 7.94 -17.11 31.08
C LYS A 104 6.73 -17.02 32.03
N ALA A 105 5.51 -17.09 31.51
CA ALA A 105 4.30 -17.05 32.33
C ALA A 105 4.21 -18.25 33.28
N GLU A 106 4.56 -19.45 32.82
CA GLU A 106 4.63 -20.65 33.66
C GLU A 106 5.71 -20.57 34.73
N ALA A 107 6.86 -19.96 34.42
CA ALA A 107 7.93 -19.77 35.39
C ALA A 107 7.57 -18.74 36.50
N GLN A 108 6.70 -17.78 36.21
CA GLN A 108 6.30 -16.72 37.13
C GLN A 108 5.25 -17.14 38.16
N SER A 109 4.55 -18.26 37.96
CA SER A 109 3.46 -18.68 38.81
C SER A 109 3.45 -20.18 39.05
N LYS A 110 3.19 -20.59 40.31
CA LYS A 110 2.95 -22.01 40.64
C LYS A 110 1.56 -22.49 40.20
N ALA A 111 0.65 -21.58 39.86
CA ALA A 111 -0.68 -21.94 39.39
C ALA A 111 -0.62 -22.48 37.95
N PRO A 112 -1.35 -23.56 37.62
CA PRO A 112 -1.30 -24.15 36.30
C PRO A 112 -1.90 -23.21 35.25
N LEU A 113 -1.15 -22.93 34.18
CA LEU A 113 -1.65 -22.16 33.04
C LEU A 113 -2.73 -22.97 32.28
N LYS A 114 -3.97 -22.46 32.27
CA LYS A 114 -5.13 -23.14 31.65
C LYS A 114 -5.56 -22.56 30.30
N ARG A 115 -5.40 -21.25 30.12
CA ARG A 115 -5.91 -20.51 28.95
C ARG A 115 -4.83 -19.55 28.45
N ILE A 116 -4.68 -19.49 27.14
CA ILE A 116 -3.83 -18.55 26.41
C ILE A 116 -4.75 -17.76 25.48
N ALA A 117 -4.83 -16.45 25.70
CA ALA A 117 -5.60 -15.53 24.86
C ALA A 117 -4.63 -14.66 24.04
N VAL A 118 -4.72 -14.75 22.73
CA VAL A 118 -3.83 -14.06 21.78
C VAL A 118 -4.60 -13.00 21.02
N SER A 119 -3.98 -11.84 20.82
CA SER A 119 -4.45 -10.80 19.91
C SER A 119 -3.34 -10.52 18.90
N VAL A 120 -3.69 -10.51 17.62
CA VAL A 120 -2.71 -10.34 16.54
C VAL A 120 -3.03 -9.05 15.80
N PHE A 121 -2.00 -8.22 15.58
CA PHE A 121 -2.12 -6.98 14.83
C PHE A 121 -1.14 -6.97 13.67
N GLY A 122 -1.50 -6.33 12.56
CA GLY A 122 -0.59 -6.14 11.45
C GLY A 122 -1.01 -5.00 10.53
N PHE A 123 -0.03 -4.47 9.81
CA PHE A 123 -0.20 -3.41 8.81
C PHE A 123 0.48 -3.82 7.51
N ASP A 124 -0.14 -3.52 6.37
CA ASP A 124 0.40 -3.77 5.02
C ASP A 124 0.77 -5.25 4.87
N PHE A 125 2.02 -5.55 4.49
CA PHE A 125 2.48 -6.94 4.41
C PHE A 125 2.54 -7.63 5.78
N GLY A 126 2.75 -6.87 6.86
CA GLY A 126 2.66 -7.37 8.23
C GLY A 126 1.26 -7.85 8.60
N ALA A 127 0.20 -7.30 7.98
CA ALA A 127 -1.17 -7.82 8.16
C ALA A 127 -1.37 -9.17 7.46
N THR A 128 -0.73 -9.38 6.31
CA THR A 128 -0.70 -10.70 5.64
C THR A 128 0.09 -11.73 6.47
N LEU A 129 1.22 -11.32 7.07
CA LEU A 129 1.95 -12.16 8.03
C LEU A 129 1.14 -12.46 9.29
N ALA A 130 0.38 -11.49 9.82
CA ALA A 130 -0.51 -11.69 10.96
C ALA A 130 -1.59 -12.75 10.67
N ARG A 131 -2.12 -12.76 9.44
CA ARG A 131 -3.07 -13.80 8.96
C ARG A 131 -2.42 -15.18 8.92
N ALA A 132 -1.23 -15.29 8.33
CA ALA A 132 -0.47 -16.55 8.30
C ALA A 132 -0.09 -17.05 9.72
N PHE A 133 0.32 -16.13 10.60
CA PHE A 133 0.64 -16.45 11.99
C PHE A 133 -0.59 -16.96 12.75
N ALA A 134 -1.78 -16.40 12.51
CA ALA A 134 -3.02 -16.89 13.12
C ALA A 134 -3.32 -18.34 12.74
N HIS A 135 -3.05 -18.76 11.49
CA HIS A 135 -3.15 -20.16 11.09
C HIS A 135 -2.11 -21.04 11.78
N LYS A 136 -0.84 -20.61 11.78
CA LYS A 136 0.26 -21.35 12.41
C LYS A 136 -0.02 -21.68 13.88
N LEU A 137 -0.59 -20.74 14.63
CA LEU A 137 -1.00 -20.95 16.03
C LEU A 137 -1.99 -22.13 16.21
N PHE A 138 -2.91 -22.33 15.27
CA PHE A 138 -3.86 -23.44 15.31
C PHE A 138 -3.31 -24.73 14.67
N GLU A 139 -2.34 -24.63 13.76
CA GLU A 139 -1.63 -25.80 13.22
C GLU A 139 -0.82 -26.53 14.30
N ASP A 140 -0.28 -25.79 15.27
CA ASP A 140 0.46 -26.36 16.41
C ASP A 140 -0.45 -26.87 17.55
N CYS A 141 -1.78 -26.82 17.38
CA CYS A 141 -2.74 -27.40 18.33
C CYS A 141 -3.00 -28.89 18.08
N ASP A 142 -3.56 -29.57 19.09
CA ASP A 142 -4.01 -30.96 18.96
C ASP A 142 -5.04 -31.05 17.81
N PRO A 143 -4.93 -32.04 16.90
CA PRO A 143 -5.73 -32.11 15.67
C PRO A 143 -7.24 -31.97 15.92
N GLY A 144 -7.88 -31.05 15.19
CA GLY A 144 -9.32 -30.80 15.28
C GLY A 144 -9.76 -30.05 16.53
N THR A 145 -8.82 -29.48 17.30
CA THR A 145 -9.12 -28.73 18.53
C THR A 145 -8.39 -27.40 18.57
N THR A 146 -8.69 -26.58 19.57
CA THR A 146 -7.94 -25.36 19.91
C THR A 146 -7.05 -25.58 21.15
N ARG A 147 -6.54 -26.80 21.35
CA ARG A 147 -5.67 -27.11 22.49
C ARG A 147 -4.20 -27.08 22.10
N PHE A 148 -3.45 -26.16 22.69
CA PHE A 148 -2.01 -26.05 22.49
C PHE A 148 -1.28 -26.59 23.72
N LYS A 149 -0.54 -27.70 23.57
CA LYS A 149 0.25 -28.33 24.66
C LYS A 149 -0.58 -28.49 25.96
N GLY A 150 -1.83 -28.96 25.84
CA GLY A 150 -2.75 -29.15 26.96
C GLY A 150 -3.41 -27.87 27.51
N LYS A 151 -3.31 -26.73 26.83
CA LYS A 151 -3.90 -25.43 27.24
C LYS A 151 -4.94 -24.98 26.23
N ASN A 152 -5.96 -24.25 26.66
CA ASN A 152 -6.96 -23.72 25.74
C ASN A 152 -6.40 -22.47 25.06
N LEU A 153 -6.17 -22.54 23.74
CA LEU A 153 -5.72 -21.42 22.93
C LEU A 153 -6.91 -20.72 22.30
N GLU A 154 -6.92 -19.39 22.37
CA GLU A 154 -7.94 -18.57 21.75
C GLU A 154 -7.32 -17.34 21.10
N ILE A 155 -7.65 -17.07 19.84
CA ILE A 155 -7.39 -15.77 19.24
C ILE A 155 -8.62 -14.90 19.50
N VAL A 156 -8.49 -13.94 20.42
CA VAL A 156 -9.61 -13.08 20.85
C VAL A 156 -9.89 -11.97 19.85
N PHE A 157 -8.85 -11.47 19.17
CA PHE A 157 -8.97 -10.37 18.22
C PHE A 157 -7.86 -10.42 17.17
N VAL A 158 -8.20 -10.16 15.92
CA VAL A 158 -7.26 -9.89 14.84
C VAL A 158 -7.52 -8.49 14.27
N GLY A 159 -6.55 -7.59 14.40
CA GLY A 159 -6.65 -6.20 13.93
C GLY A 159 -5.72 -5.91 12.76
N LEU A 160 -6.27 -5.69 11.58
CA LEU A 160 -5.50 -5.50 10.35
C LEU A 160 -5.68 -4.09 9.79
N PHE A 161 -4.57 -3.46 9.42
CA PHE A 161 -4.54 -2.24 8.65
C PHE A 161 -4.08 -2.56 7.23
N ASP A 162 -4.97 -2.35 6.27
CA ASP A 162 -4.75 -2.47 4.82
C ASP A 162 -3.85 -3.65 4.42
N ALA A 163 -4.31 -4.88 4.69
CA ALA A 163 -3.58 -6.08 4.34
C ALA A 163 -3.39 -6.17 2.82
N VAL A 164 -2.15 -6.42 2.39
CA VAL A 164 -1.80 -6.51 0.98
C VAL A 164 -1.19 -7.85 0.62
N ASP A 165 -1.53 -8.35 -0.58
CA ASP A 165 -0.67 -9.27 -1.29
C ASP A 165 0.27 -8.47 -2.19
N ARG A 166 1.57 -8.72 -2.02
CA ARG A 166 2.63 -8.15 -2.87
C ARG A 166 2.82 -9.04 -4.10
N SER A 167 1.75 -9.39 -4.80
CA SER A 167 1.89 -10.03 -6.11
C SER A 167 2.21 -8.94 -7.14
N SER A 168 3.27 -9.13 -7.93
CA SER A 168 3.44 -8.36 -9.16
C SER A 168 2.23 -8.60 -10.06
N GLU A 169 1.86 -7.61 -10.88
CA GLU A 169 0.91 -7.85 -11.97
C GLU A 169 1.30 -9.15 -12.68
N SER A 170 0.39 -10.12 -12.69
CA SER A 170 0.56 -11.43 -13.32
C SER A 170 0.72 -11.22 -14.82
N SER A 171 1.95 -10.96 -15.25
CA SER A 171 2.38 -11.09 -16.61
C SER A 171 2.81 -12.53 -16.80
N ILE A 172 2.23 -13.21 -17.79
CA ILE A 172 2.59 -14.59 -18.17
C ILE A 172 4.12 -14.74 -18.34
N ILE A 173 4.79 -13.67 -18.78
CA ILE A 173 6.26 -13.62 -18.95
C ILE A 173 6.98 -13.45 -17.60
N GLY A 174 6.42 -12.67 -16.67
CA GLY A 174 6.96 -12.49 -15.32
C GLY A 174 6.81 -13.75 -14.45
N ASP A 175 5.67 -14.42 -14.53
CA ASP A 175 5.41 -15.70 -13.85
C ASP A 175 6.27 -16.83 -14.42
N PHE A 176 6.57 -16.80 -15.72
CA PHE A 176 7.46 -17.76 -16.39
C PHE A 176 8.94 -17.53 -16.07
N LEU A 177 9.38 -16.26 -15.96
CA LEU A 177 10.78 -15.89 -15.70
C LEU A 177 11.13 -15.84 -14.21
N SER A 178 10.13 -15.75 -13.33
CA SER A 178 10.29 -15.77 -11.88
C SER A 178 9.36 -16.82 -11.26
N PRO A 179 9.70 -18.12 -11.34
CA PRO A 179 8.90 -19.22 -10.79
C PRO A 179 8.78 -19.20 -9.25
N LEU A 180 9.38 -18.21 -8.58
CA LEU A 180 9.31 -17.95 -7.14
C LEU A 180 8.36 -16.78 -6.87
N THR A 181 7.10 -16.89 -7.29
CA THR A 181 6.03 -16.08 -6.70
C THR A 181 5.78 -16.64 -5.29
N ASN A 182 6.57 -16.20 -4.32
CA ASN A 182 6.36 -16.55 -2.91
C ASN A 182 5.07 -15.85 -2.42
N LYS A 183 3.90 -16.37 -2.80
CA LYS A 183 2.63 -16.00 -2.16
C LYS A 183 2.71 -16.51 -0.73
N VAL A 184 2.51 -15.62 0.25
CA VAL A 184 2.43 -16.06 1.64
C VAL A 184 1.23 -16.99 1.75
N ASP A 185 1.44 -18.21 2.25
CA ASP A 185 0.35 -19.10 2.62
C ASP A 185 -0.33 -18.52 3.86
N ASP A 186 -1.30 -17.65 3.62
CA ASP A 186 -2.11 -16.97 4.62
C ASP A 186 -3.43 -17.70 4.92
N GLY A 187 -3.58 -18.92 4.39
CA GLY A 187 -4.74 -19.80 4.58
C GLY A 187 -6.03 -19.33 3.91
N GLU A 188 -5.95 -18.40 2.94
CA GLU A 188 -7.07 -17.73 2.25
C GLU A 188 -7.93 -16.86 3.20
N CYS A 189 -8.74 -17.44 4.07
CA CYS A 189 -9.49 -16.69 5.09
C CYS A 189 -8.73 -16.63 6.42
N LEU A 190 -9.18 -15.81 7.37
CA LEU A 190 -8.78 -16.00 8.76
C LEU A 190 -9.23 -17.39 9.28
N PRO A 191 -8.53 -17.98 10.27
CA PRO A 191 -8.98 -19.21 10.90
C PRO A 191 -10.35 -19.03 11.57
N GLY A 192 -11.27 -19.97 11.35
CA GLY A 192 -12.64 -19.93 11.90
C GLY A 192 -12.75 -19.72 13.42
N PRO A 193 -11.85 -20.27 14.28
CA PRO A 193 -11.91 -20.01 15.72
C PRO A 193 -11.54 -18.59 16.16
N VAL A 194 -11.10 -17.70 15.25
CA VAL A 194 -10.86 -16.29 15.56
C VAL A 194 -12.17 -15.64 16.03
N LYS A 195 -12.18 -15.16 17.27
CA LYS A 195 -13.43 -14.70 17.91
C LYS A 195 -13.98 -13.39 17.36
N ALA A 196 -13.11 -12.48 16.97
CA ALA A 196 -13.45 -11.18 16.39
C ALA A 196 -12.29 -10.68 15.51
N ALA A 197 -12.60 -9.92 14.47
CA ALA A 197 -11.60 -9.32 13.59
C ALA A 197 -12.07 -7.97 13.06
N LEU A 198 -11.13 -7.05 12.85
CA LEU A 198 -11.37 -5.80 12.14
C LEU A 198 -10.28 -5.63 11.09
N HIS A 199 -10.68 -5.43 9.83
CA HIS A 199 -9.79 -5.07 8.74
C HIS A 199 -10.19 -3.70 8.16
N LEU A 200 -9.34 -2.70 8.40
CA LEU A 200 -9.51 -1.34 7.87
C LEU A 200 -8.72 -1.19 6.58
N VAL A 201 -9.41 -0.94 5.48
CA VAL A 201 -8.85 -1.01 4.12
C VAL A 201 -8.77 0.37 3.48
N ALA A 202 -7.62 0.72 2.90
CA ALA A 202 -7.37 2.06 2.35
C ALA A 202 -8.11 2.30 1.03
N ALA A 203 -9.05 3.25 1.01
CA ALA A 203 -9.91 3.52 -0.15
C ALA A 203 -9.20 4.19 -1.35
N HIS A 204 -8.10 4.92 -1.11
CA HIS A 204 -7.40 5.69 -2.13
C HIS A 204 -6.08 5.10 -2.59
N GLU A 205 -5.62 4.00 -1.98
CA GLU A 205 -4.47 3.25 -2.47
C GLU A 205 -4.72 2.78 -3.91
N CYS A 206 -3.74 2.93 -4.80
CA CYS A 206 -3.90 2.60 -6.22
C CYS A 206 -2.71 1.84 -6.83
N ARG A 207 -1.64 1.55 -6.06
CA ARG A 207 -0.49 0.77 -6.54
C ARG A 207 -0.95 -0.64 -6.91
N SER A 208 -0.69 -1.05 -8.15
CA SER A 208 -1.12 -2.35 -8.66
C SER A 208 -0.42 -3.53 -7.99
N THR A 209 0.80 -3.32 -7.49
CA THR A 209 1.59 -4.29 -6.71
C THR A 209 1.11 -4.47 -5.28
N ARG A 210 0.10 -3.72 -4.83
CA ARG A 210 -0.43 -3.75 -3.46
C ARG A 210 -1.91 -4.06 -3.45
N ARG A 211 -2.25 -5.27 -3.90
CA ARG A 211 -3.64 -5.71 -3.96
C ARG A 211 -4.18 -5.95 -2.55
N SER A 212 -5.40 -5.49 -2.27
CA SER A 212 -6.01 -5.70 -0.94
C SER A 212 -6.33 -7.17 -0.72
N ARG A 213 -5.89 -7.75 0.39
CA ARG A 213 -6.08 -9.16 0.72
C ARG A 213 -7.16 -9.31 1.81
N LEU A 214 -8.32 -9.85 1.42
CA LEU A 214 -9.52 -9.82 2.25
C LEU A 214 -9.53 -10.96 3.29
N ILE A 215 -10.28 -10.77 4.39
CA ILE A 215 -10.26 -11.70 5.55
C ILE A 215 -11.32 -12.82 5.50
N GLY A 216 -12.28 -12.75 4.58
CA GLY A 216 -13.32 -13.78 4.43
C GLY A 216 -14.49 -13.60 5.40
N THR A 217 -15.08 -12.40 5.45
CA THR A 217 -16.29 -12.13 6.24
C THR A 217 -17.51 -12.87 5.67
N GLY A 218 -18.40 -13.35 6.54
CA GLY A 218 -19.65 -14.01 6.15
C GLY A 218 -20.61 -14.20 7.33
N SER A 219 -21.75 -14.87 7.07
CA SER A 219 -22.79 -15.13 8.09
C SER A 219 -22.28 -15.89 9.32
N LEU A 220 -21.25 -16.72 9.13
CA LEU A 220 -20.63 -17.55 10.17
C LEU A 220 -19.54 -16.81 10.96
N THR A 221 -19.15 -15.62 10.50
CA THR A 221 -18.16 -14.76 11.14
C THR A 221 -18.75 -13.39 11.47
N PRO A 222 -19.86 -13.33 12.24
CA PRO A 222 -20.61 -12.09 12.46
C PRO A 222 -19.85 -11.01 13.26
N ARG A 223 -18.69 -11.37 13.84
CA ARG A 223 -17.79 -10.43 14.54
C ARG A 223 -16.51 -10.13 13.75
N TRP A 224 -16.47 -10.51 12.48
CA TRP A 224 -15.42 -10.08 11.56
C TRP A 224 -15.96 -8.94 10.72
N GLU A 225 -15.33 -7.78 10.85
CA GLU A 225 -15.69 -6.57 10.12
C GLU A 225 -14.56 -6.23 9.15
N GLU A 226 -14.93 -5.94 7.91
CA GLU A 226 -14.01 -5.52 6.85
C GLU A 226 -14.66 -4.37 6.08
N ARG A 227 -14.00 -3.22 6.04
CA ARG A 227 -14.55 -2.03 5.38
C ARG A 227 -13.47 -1.05 4.93
N LEU A 228 -13.87 -0.23 3.97
CA LEU A 228 -13.06 0.89 3.52
C LEU A 228 -13.05 2.02 4.55
N VAL A 229 -11.89 2.67 4.62
CA VAL A 229 -11.64 3.93 5.32
C VAL A 229 -10.92 4.88 4.35
N PRO A 230 -11.10 6.20 4.47
CA PRO A 230 -10.46 7.12 3.55
C PRO A 230 -8.94 7.14 3.78
N GLY A 231 -8.20 7.23 2.68
CA GLY A 231 -6.74 7.40 2.70
C GLY A 231 -6.01 6.39 1.81
N THR A 232 -4.71 6.60 1.65
CA THR A 232 -3.74 5.60 1.15
C THR A 232 -3.39 4.58 2.24
N SER A 233 -2.61 3.53 1.94
CA SER A 233 -2.16 2.58 2.98
C SER A 233 -1.49 3.28 4.18
N TYR A 234 -0.74 4.33 3.91
CA TYR A 234 -0.03 5.10 4.93
C TYR A 234 -0.96 5.98 5.78
N ASP A 235 -2.05 6.46 5.20
CA ASP A 235 -3.06 7.22 5.93
C ASP A 235 -3.93 6.29 6.82
N VAL A 236 -3.87 4.98 6.60
CA VAL A 236 -4.60 3.97 7.38
C VAL A 236 -3.71 3.34 8.44
N GLY A 237 -2.51 2.91 8.10
CA GLY A 237 -1.59 2.24 9.03
C GLY A 237 -0.53 3.13 9.67
N GLY A 238 -0.33 4.35 9.16
CA GLY A 238 0.72 5.25 9.58
C GLY A 238 2.08 4.97 8.90
N GLY A 239 3.15 5.52 9.48
CA GLY A 239 4.53 5.29 9.04
C GLY A 239 5.17 6.43 8.24
N LEU A 240 4.42 7.47 7.86
CA LEU A 240 4.98 8.66 7.23
C LEU A 240 5.62 9.58 8.24
N LYS A 241 6.77 10.16 7.89
CA LYS A 241 7.37 11.26 8.65
C LYS A 241 6.77 12.56 8.16
N LYS A 242 6.54 13.50 9.08
CA LYS A 242 5.97 14.82 8.73
C LYS A 242 6.83 15.61 7.73
N ALA A 243 8.13 15.34 7.68
CA ALA A 243 9.03 15.97 6.71
C ALA A 243 8.82 15.49 5.27
N ASP A 244 8.23 14.31 5.08
CA ASP A 244 8.09 13.67 3.76
C ASP A 244 6.79 14.05 3.05
N VAL A 245 5.84 14.68 3.78
CA VAL A 245 4.53 15.05 3.26
C VAL A 245 4.07 16.42 3.75
N PRO A 246 3.42 17.22 2.90
CA PRO A 246 2.96 18.55 3.27
C PRO A 246 1.70 18.52 4.14
N TYR A 247 0.89 17.46 4.03
CA TYR A 247 -0.45 17.37 4.61
C TYR A 247 -0.46 16.82 6.03
N SER A 248 -1.63 16.85 6.68
CA SER A 248 -1.82 16.29 8.02
C SER A 248 -1.55 14.79 8.01
N LEU A 249 -0.94 14.30 9.09
CA LEU A 249 -0.74 12.87 9.31
C LEU A 249 -1.88 12.26 10.12
N GLU A 250 -2.85 13.03 10.60
CA GLU A 250 -3.75 12.54 11.66
C GLU A 250 -4.85 11.58 11.18
N LEU A 251 -4.94 11.33 9.87
CA LEU A 251 -5.89 10.34 9.35
C LEU A 251 -5.62 8.93 9.88
N HIS A 252 -4.34 8.53 10.03
CA HIS A 252 -4.01 7.22 10.61
C HIS A 252 -4.29 7.15 12.12
N LYS A 253 -4.35 8.30 12.81
CA LYS A 253 -4.76 8.33 14.21
C LYS A 253 -6.26 8.04 14.35
N ALA A 254 -7.07 8.40 13.35
CA ALA A 254 -8.48 8.07 13.34
C ALA A 254 -8.70 6.54 13.25
N THR A 255 -7.98 5.86 12.35
CA THR A 255 -8.02 4.40 12.22
C THR A 255 -7.40 3.71 13.44
N LEU A 256 -6.32 4.26 14.01
CA LEU A 256 -5.72 3.76 15.25
C LEU A 256 -6.71 3.79 16.42
N GLN A 257 -7.38 4.92 16.65
CA GLN A 257 -8.40 5.02 17.70
C GLN A 257 -9.56 4.04 17.48
N GLU A 258 -9.96 3.84 16.22
CA GLU A 258 -11.02 2.90 15.89
C GLU A 258 -10.60 1.45 16.19
N MET A 259 -9.43 1.05 15.73
CA MET A 259 -8.86 -0.27 15.99
C MET A 259 -8.70 -0.53 17.50
N TYR A 260 -8.23 0.47 18.25
CA TYR A 260 -8.09 0.37 19.70
C TYR A 260 -9.43 0.11 20.40
N ARG A 261 -10.48 0.84 20.00
CA ARG A 261 -11.85 0.63 20.52
C ARG A 261 -12.39 -0.75 20.16
N ALA A 262 -12.16 -1.21 18.93
CA ALA A 262 -12.60 -2.53 18.49
C ALA A 262 -11.90 -3.65 19.26
N ALA A 263 -10.58 -3.55 19.42
CA ALA A 263 -9.78 -4.47 20.23
C ALA A 263 -10.23 -4.49 21.70
N TYR A 264 -10.39 -3.32 22.32
CA TYR A 264 -10.87 -3.20 23.70
C TYR A 264 -12.24 -3.90 23.88
N ARG A 265 -13.19 -3.64 22.98
CA ARG A 265 -14.51 -4.30 22.99
C ARG A 265 -14.45 -5.81 22.76
N ALA A 266 -13.47 -6.29 22.02
CA ALA A 266 -13.22 -7.72 21.80
C ALA A 266 -12.56 -8.41 23.02
N GLY A 267 -12.20 -7.67 24.06
CA GLY A 267 -11.59 -8.19 25.29
C GLY A 267 -10.06 -8.22 25.27
N VAL A 268 -9.43 -7.46 24.36
CA VAL A 268 -7.99 -7.19 24.46
C VAL A 268 -7.74 -6.35 25.73
N PRO A 269 -6.75 -6.69 26.58
CA PRO A 269 -6.52 -6.03 27.87
C PRO A 269 -5.83 -4.67 27.71
N PHE A 270 -6.40 -3.81 26.86
CA PHE A 270 -6.03 -2.42 26.71
C PHE A 270 -6.59 -1.59 27.87
N ALA A 271 -5.94 -0.47 28.16
CA ALA A 271 -6.47 0.49 29.11
C ALA A 271 -7.59 1.33 28.49
N GLU A 272 -8.31 2.07 29.32
CA GLU A 272 -9.22 3.11 28.84
C GLU A 272 -8.39 4.29 28.31
N PHE A 273 -8.90 5.04 27.32
CA PHE A 273 -8.17 6.17 26.72
C PHE A 273 -7.74 7.20 27.77
N GLU A 274 -8.60 7.45 28.74
CA GLU A 274 -8.41 8.40 29.83
C GLU A 274 -7.24 8.00 30.75
N LYS A 275 -6.84 6.72 30.74
CA LYS A 275 -5.72 6.18 31.53
C LYS A 275 -4.42 6.07 30.74
N LEU A 276 -4.43 6.36 29.43
CA LEU A 276 -3.20 6.35 28.64
C LEU A 276 -2.13 7.31 29.15
N PRO A 277 -2.45 8.53 29.65
CA PRO A 277 -1.46 9.42 30.25
C PRO A 277 -0.73 8.78 31.44
N ASP A 278 -1.41 7.94 32.23
CA ASP A 278 -0.83 7.24 33.39
C ASP A 278 0.14 6.14 32.96
N ILE A 279 -0.06 5.57 31.77
CA ILE A 279 0.84 4.56 31.17
C ILE A 279 2.06 5.25 30.56
N GLY A 280 1.85 6.38 29.89
CA GLY A 280 2.92 7.19 29.33
C GLY A 280 2.40 8.31 28.43
N VAL A 281 2.98 9.50 28.60
CA VAL A 281 2.63 10.70 27.81
C VAL A 281 2.84 10.46 26.32
N GLU A 282 3.95 9.84 25.92
CA GLU A 282 4.23 9.53 24.51
C GLU A 282 3.18 8.59 23.91
N ILE A 283 2.67 7.62 24.69
CA ILE A 283 1.62 6.71 24.24
C ILE A 283 0.29 7.46 24.09
N SER A 284 -0.05 8.33 25.05
CA SER A 284 -1.26 9.17 24.98
C SER A 284 -1.27 10.04 23.71
N GLN A 285 -0.15 10.66 23.39
CA GLN A 285 -0.01 11.54 22.23
C GLN A 285 -0.27 10.85 20.89
N LEU A 286 -0.09 9.52 20.79
CA LEU A 286 -0.44 8.76 19.58
C LEU A 286 -1.95 8.80 19.27
N PHE A 287 -2.78 9.07 20.28
CA PHE A 287 -4.24 9.11 20.16
C PHE A 287 -4.81 10.53 20.16
N GLU A 288 -3.98 11.55 20.35
CA GLU A 288 -4.39 12.96 20.34
C GLU A 288 -4.48 13.49 18.89
N LEU A 289 -5.56 14.22 18.60
CA LEU A 289 -5.83 14.86 17.31
C LEU A 289 -5.74 16.38 17.48
N ASN A 290 -4.81 17.01 16.77
CA ASN A 290 -4.54 18.45 16.84
C ASN A 290 -4.90 19.20 15.54
N ASP A 291 -4.87 18.51 14.41
CA ASP A 291 -5.18 19.09 13.10
C ASP A 291 -6.68 19.07 12.86
N HIS A 292 -7.19 20.15 12.28
CA HIS A 292 -8.61 20.28 11.97
C HIS A 292 -8.86 21.02 10.64
N VAL A 293 -9.89 20.61 9.93
CA VAL A 293 -10.47 21.34 8.79
C VAL A 293 -11.85 21.83 9.18
N ASN A 294 -12.10 23.13 9.08
CA ASN A 294 -13.40 23.73 9.45
C ASN A 294 -13.87 23.36 10.89
N GLY A 295 -12.93 23.24 11.84
CA GLY A 295 -13.19 22.85 13.23
C GLY A 295 -13.50 21.36 13.43
N VAL A 296 -13.27 20.54 12.40
CA VAL A 296 -13.53 19.09 12.38
C VAL A 296 -12.20 18.33 12.44
N SER A 297 -12.06 17.41 13.38
CA SER A 297 -10.88 16.55 13.51
C SER A 297 -10.84 15.44 12.45
N ALA A 298 -9.69 14.77 12.30
CA ALA A 298 -9.55 13.66 11.34
C ALA A 298 -10.58 12.53 11.55
N VAL A 299 -10.95 12.22 12.80
CA VAL A 299 -11.96 11.20 13.11
C VAL A 299 -13.33 11.58 12.56
N GLU A 300 -13.75 12.82 12.79
CA GLU A 300 -15.06 13.28 12.34
C GLU A 300 -15.07 13.55 10.83
N SER A 301 -13.98 14.08 10.27
CA SER A 301 -13.79 14.25 8.84
C SER A 301 -13.88 12.91 8.10
N SER A 302 -13.21 11.87 8.61
CA SER A 302 -13.28 10.50 8.08
C SER A 302 -14.71 9.95 8.06
N LYS A 303 -15.46 10.12 9.17
CA LYS A 303 -16.86 9.68 9.25
C LYS A 303 -17.75 10.42 8.25
N ARG A 304 -17.62 11.75 8.15
CA ARG A 304 -18.42 12.56 7.23
C ARG A 304 -18.11 12.20 5.79
N TYR A 305 -16.84 12.07 5.43
CA TYR A 305 -16.42 11.61 4.11
C TYR A 305 -17.09 10.27 3.75
N MET A 306 -16.99 9.26 4.61
CA MET A 306 -17.57 7.93 4.33
C MET A 306 -19.11 8.00 4.25
N ALA A 307 -19.75 8.83 5.07
CA ALA A 307 -21.21 9.03 5.01
C ALA A 307 -21.66 9.72 3.70
N LYS A 308 -20.84 10.61 3.13
CA LYS A 308 -21.14 11.31 1.88
C LYS A 308 -20.85 10.49 0.63
N VAL A 309 -19.73 9.77 0.61
CA VAL A 309 -19.35 8.94 -0.54
C VAL A 309 -20.13 7.63 -0.55
N GLY A 310 -20.43 7.06 0.62
CA GLY A 310 -20.97 5.72 0.74
C GLY A 310 -19.93 4.69 0.29
N HIS A 311 -20.39 3.58 -0.31
CA HIS A 311 -19.52 2.51 -0.80
C HIS A 311 -18.53 1.95 0.24
N ASN A 312 -18.96 1.87 1.50
CA ASN A 312 -18.07 1.50 2.62
C ASN A 312 -17.57 0.04 2.57
N GLN A 313 -18.21 -0.84 1.80
CA GLN A 313 -17.82 -2.25 1.70
C GLN A 313 -16.57 -2.40 0.81
N VAL A 314 -15.72 -3.38 1.11
CA VAL A 314 -14.53 -3.65 0.29
C VAL A 314 -14.94 -4.35 -1.01
N SER A 315 -14.96 -3.59 -2.11
CA SER A 315 -15.29 -4.10 -3.43
C SER A 315 -14.59 -3.30 -4.53
N ALA A 316 -14.47 -3.88 -5.72
CA ALA A 316 -13.88 -3.18 -6.87
C ALA A 316 -14.70 -1.91 -7.25
N GLU A 317 -16.02 -1.99 -7.13
CA GLU A 317 -16.92 -0.85 -7.32
C GLU A 317 -16.66 0.24 -6.29
N SER A 318 -16.48 -0.14 -5.03
CA SER A 318 -16.20 0.81 -3.96
C SER A 318 -14.87 1.51 -4.14
N PHE A 319 -13.79 0.78 -4.45
CA PHE A 319 -12.51 1.39 -4.77
C PHE A 319 -12.65 2.37 -5.94
N LEU A 320 -13.35 1.98 -7.00
CA LEU A 320 -13.60 2.86 -8.13
C LEU A 320 -14.37 4.13 -7.72
N ALA A 321 -15.41 4.01 -6.89
CA ALA A 321 -16.20 5.15 -6.42
C ALA A 321 -15.35 6.18 -5.65
N HIS A 322 -14.51 5.72 -4.73
CA HIS A 322 -13.57 6.59 -4.00
C HIS A 322 -12.52 7.21 -4.92
N ARG A 323 -11.98 6.45 -5.88
CA ARG A 323 -11.05 6.98 -6.90
C ARG A 323 -11.71 7.99 -7.83
N CYS A 324 -13.00 7.85 -8.16
CA CYS A 324 -13.75 8.84 -8.92
C CYS A 324 -13.85 10.19 -8.17
N MET A 325 -14.09 10.17 -6.85
CA MET A 325 -14.10 11.41 -6.05
C MET A 325 -12.73 12.11 -6.07
N TYR A 326 -11.65 11.33 -5.96
CA TYR A 326 -10.29 11.85 -6.08
C TYR A 326 -10.01 12.47 -7.46
N ILE A 327 -10.34 11.77 -8.55
CA ILE A 327 -10.13 12.30 -9.91
C ILE A 327 -10.99 13.54 -10.18
N ARG A 328 -12.22 13.58 -9.64
CA ARG A 328 -13.08 14.77 -9.73
C ARG A 328 -12.45 15.98 -9.02
N ARG A 329 -11.81 15.78 -7.87
CA ARG A 329 -11.03 16.84 -7.19
C ARG A 329 -9.89 17.32 -8.09
N LEU A 330 -9.10 16.41 -8.63
CA LEU A 330 -7.99 16.77 -9.52
C LEU A 330 -8.48 17.53 -10.76
N ARG A 331 -9.64 17.17 -11.29
CA ARG A 331 -10.27 17.86 -12.41
C ARG A 331 -10.64 19.30 -12.05
N GLY A 332 -11.22 19.53 -10.87
CA GLY A 332 -11.49 20.88 -10.36
C GLY A 332 -10.22 21.72 -10.29
N LEU A 333 -9.15 21.18 -9.69
CA LEU A 333 -7.84 21.84 -9.62
C LEU A 333 -7.26 22.13 -11.02
N TRP A 334 -7.40 21.20 -11.96
CA TRP A 334 -6.95 21.38 -13.34
C TRP A 334 -7.71 22.48 -14.07
N GLN A 335 -9.02 22.61 -13.87
CA GLN A 335 -9.80 23.69 -14.48
C GLN A 335 -9.33 25.07 -13.96
N LEU A 336 -9.07 25.18 -12.66
CA LEU A 336 -8.51 26.39 -12.05
C LEU A 336 -7.11 26.69 -12.60
N TYR A 337 -6.22 25.70 -12.57
CA TYR A 337 -4.84 25.83 -13.06
C TYR A 337 -4.79 26.21 -14.54
N SER A 338 -5.41 25.40 -15.41
CA SER A 338 -5.35 25.58 -16.86
C SER A 338 -6.05 26.86 -17.31
N GLY A 339 -7.13 27.27 -16.64
CA GLY A 339 -7.80 28.55 -16.89
C GLY A 339 -6.91 29.74 -16.56
N GLN A 340 -6.33 29.78 -15.35
CA GLN A 340 -5.43 30.87 -14.94
C GLN A 340 -4.14 30.89 -15.76
N TYR A 341 -3.55 29.74 -16.05
CA TYR A 341 -2.33 29.64 -16.83
C TYR A 341 -2.53 30.17 -18.27
N ARG A 342 -3.69 29.89 -18.88
CA ARG A 342 -4.07 30.48 -20.18
C ARG A 342 -4.25 31.98 -20.09
N ALA A 343 -4.94 32.48 -19.06
CA ALA A 343 -5.12 33.92 -18.87
C ALA A 343 -3.78 34.65 -18.74
N TYR A 344 -2.81 34.08 -18.00
CA TYR A 344 -1.46 34.65 -17.94
C TYR A 344 -0.70 34.53 -19.27
N SER A 345 -0.91 33.47 -20.04
CA SER A 345 -0.27 33.31 -21.35
C SER A 345 -0.83 34.32 -22.36
N ASP A 346 -2.15 34.51 -22.40
CA ASP A 346 -2.80 35.51 -23.25
C ASP A 346 -2.35 36.93 -22.88
N GLU A 347 -2.19 37.22 -21.58
CA GLU A 347 -1.69 38.52 -21.11
C GLU A 347 -0.19 38.72 -21.40
N GLU A 348 0.62 37.67 -21.25
CA GLU A 348 2.03 37.68 -21.68
C GLU A 348 2.13 37.98 -23.17
N ASP A 349 1.37 37.28 -24.02
CA ASP A 349 1.35 37.48 -25.48
C ASP A 349 0.87 38.89 -25.87
N ARG A 350 -0.03 39.51 -25.08
CA ARG A 350 -0.48 40.91 -25.28
C ARG A 350 0.60 41.94 -24.90
N LEU A 351 1.37 41.66 -23.85
CA LEU A 351 2.42 42.55 -23.34
C LEU A 351 3.74 42.37 -24.13
N GLU A 352 3.96 41.18 -24.69
CA GLU A 352 4.98 40.88 -25.67
C GLU A 352 4.61 41.48 -27.03
N ARG A 353 5.59 42.03 -27.73
CA ARG A 353 5.35 42.64 -29.04
C ARG A 353 5.59 41.60 -30.14
N PRO A 354 4.73 41.53 -31.17
CA PRO A 354 5.09 40.83 -32.37
C PRO A 354 6.34 41.46 -33.00
N VAL A 355 7.21 40.63 -33.58
CA VAL A 355 8.47 41.09 -34.18
C VAL A 355 8.21 42.09 -35.31
N PHE A 356 7.15 41.87 -36.09
CA PHE A 356 6.69 42.71 -37.20
C PHE A 356 5.29 43.31 -36.91
N GLY A 357 4.98 44.49 -37.47
CA GLY A 357 3.66 45.16 -37.31
C GLY A 357 3.76 46.61 -36.85
N GLU A 358 2.63 47.34 -36.82
CA GLU A 358 2.61 48.77 -36.50
C GLU A 358 3.13 49.12 -35.10
N ASN A 359 2.98 48.20 -34.14
CA ASN A 359 3.48 48.33 -32.75
C ASN A 359 4.67 47.39 -32.45
N GLY A 360 5.28 46.78 -33.48
CA GLY A 360 6.27 45.71 -33.33
C GLY A 360 7.64 46.16 -32.78
N SER A 361 8.42 45.21 -32.28
CA SER A 361 9.75 45.46 -31.69
C SER A 361 10.76 46.04 -32.70
N LEU A 362 10.70 45.65 -33.98
CA LEU A 362 11.55 46.19 -35.04
C LEU A 362 11.33 47.69 -35.29
N LYS A 363 10.08 48.19 -35.29
CA LYS A 363 9.80 49.64 -35.45
C LYS A 363 10.35 50.47 -34.29
N LYS A 364 10.35 49.93 -33.06
CA LYS A 364 10.93 50.61 -31.88
C LYS A 364 12.45 50.71 -31.98
N ILE A 365 13.12 49.62 -32.37
CA ILE A 365 14.58 49.62 -32.59
C ILE A 365 14.98 50.60 -33.70
N LEU A 366 14.11 50.80 -34.69
CA LEU A 366 14.28 51.77 -35.77
C LEU A 366 13.79 53.21 -35.43
N GLY A 367 13.37 53.48 -34.19
CA GLY A 367 12.95 54.82 -33.76
C GLY A 367 11.58 55.30 -34.28
N LEU A 368 10.78 54.40 -34.83
CA LEU A 368 9.46 54.68 -35.45
C LEU A 368 8.27 54.29 -34.55
N GLY A 369 8.51 54.00 -33.27
CA GLY A 369 7.47 53.62 -32.31
C GLY A 369 6.83 54.82 -31.60
N SER A 370 5.52 54.77 -31.37
CA SER A 370 4.72 55.83 -30.72
C SER A 370 4.62 55.75 -29.19
N GLU A 371 5.29 54.77 -28.55
CA GLU A 371 5.22 54.53 -27.10
C GLU A 371 6.27 55.37 -26.34
N SER A 372 5.84 56.08 -25.29
CA SER A 372 6.73 56.82 -24.39
C SER A 372 7.56 55.89 -23.49
N GLU A 373 8.70 56.36 -22.98
CA GLU A 373 9.55 55.60 -22.06
C GLU A 373 8.80 55.16 -20.78
N SER A 374 7.90 56.01 -20.28
CA SER A 374 7.04 55.71 -19.13
C SER A 374 6.08 54.55 -19.41
N GLN A 375 5.45 54.52 -20.59
CA GLN A 375 4.59 53.41 -21.01
C GLN A 375 5.38 52.12 -21.21
N ALA A 376 6.57 52.20 -21.81
CA ALA A 376 7.46 51.04 -21.96
C ALA A 376 7.86 50.43 -20.61
N LYS A 377 8.24 51.26 -19.63
CA LYS A 377 8.58 50.79 -18.27
C LYS A 377 7.38 50.15 -17.55
N LYS A 378 6.18 50.73 -17.68
CA LYS A 378 4.95 50.15 -17.10
C LYS A 378 4.63 48.78 -17.70
N ARG A 379 4.74 48.64 -19.02
CA ARG A 379 4.54 47.38 -19.74
C ARG A 379 5.59 46.34 -19.32
N ASP A 380 6.87 46.70 -19.27
CA ASP A 380 7.95 45.79 -18.87
C ASP A 380 7.76 45.32 -17.41
N HIS A 381 7.29 46.20 -16.53
CA HIS A 381 6.93 45.83 -15.16
C HIS A 381 5.75 44.85 -15.11
N ALA A 382 4.68 45.13 -15.85
CA ALA A 382 3.51 44.24 -15.95
C ALA A 382 3.90 42.87 -16.52
N LEU A 383 4.72 42.83 -17.59
CA LEU A 383 5.21 41.59 -18.19
C LEU A 383 6.02 40.77 -17.18
N LYS A 384 6.89 41.42 -16.40
CA LYS A 384 7.64 40.76 -15.33
C LYS A 384 6.71 40.16 -14.28
N GLN A 385 5.69 40.92 -13.84
CA GLN A 385 4.71 40.43 -12.86
C GLN A 385 3.92 39.22 -13.37
N VAL A 386 3.40 39.29 -14.60
CA VAL A 386 2.67 38.19 -15.24
C VAL A 386 3.53 36.94 -15.32
N ARG A 387 4.78 37.06 -15.78
CA ARG A 387 5.74 35.94 -15.81
C ARG A 387 5.99 35.36 -14.42
N THR A 388 6.20 36.20 -13.41
CA THR A 388 6.39 35.75 -12.03
C THR A 388 5.18 34.98 -11.52
N HIS A 389 3.96 35.48 -11.71
CA HIS A 389 2.73 34.80 -11.28
C HIS A 389 2.50 33.50 -12.05
N LYS A 390 2.75 33.49 -13.36
CA LYS A 390 2.65 32.29 -14.22
C LYS A 390 3.63 31.21 -13.78
N THR A 391 4.88 31.57 -13.47
CA THR A 391 5.88 30.63 -12.93
C THR A 391 5.49 30.12 -11.55
N ALA A 392 5.00 30.99 -10.66
CA ALA A 392 4.54 30.58 -9.33
C ALA A 392 3.38 29.57 -9.41
N LEU A 393 2.36 29.86 -10.24
CA LEU A 393 1.23 28.96 -10.47
C LEU A 393 1.68 27.59 -11.00
N ARG A 394 2.63 27.57 -11.95
CA ARG A 394 3.17 26.32 -12.49
C ARG A 394 4.02 25.55 -11.48
N ASN A 395 4.74 26.23 -10.59
CA ASN A 395 5.48 25.56 -9.52
C ASN A 395 4.55 24.88 -8.52
N GLU A 396 3.39 25.47 -8.24
CA GLU A 396 2.42 24.95 -7.28
C GLU A 396 1.54 23.83 -7.88
N LEU A 397 1.00 24.05 -9.08
CA LEU A 397 -0.03 23.19 -9.67
C LEU A 397 0.35 22.57 -11.01
N GLY A 398 1.55 22.86 -11.53
CA GLY A 398 2.01 22.35 -12.83
C GLY A 398 2.17 20.83 -12.89
N TRP A 399 2.21 20.14 -11.74
CA TRP A 399 2.17 18.68 -11.69
C TRP A 399 0.88 18.09 -12.29
N LEU A 400 -0.21 18.87 -12.35
CA LEU A 400 -1.45 18.47 -13.01
C LEU A 400 -1.30 18.34 -14.54
N GLU A 401 -0.27 18.96 -15.15
CA GLU A 401 0.08 18.74 -16.56
C GLU A 401 0.41 17.26 -16.82
N ALA A 402 1.07 16.59 -15.87
CA ALA A 402 1.37 15.16 -15.96
C ALA A 402 0.10 14.30 -15.82
N VAL A 403 -0.86 14.73 -14.99
CA VAL A 403 -2.17 14.09 -14.86
C VAL A 403 -2.94 14.17 -16.19
N ASP A 404 -3.02 15.36 -16.79
CA ASP A 404 -3.69 15.55 -18.09
C ASP A 404 -3.00 14.77 -19.22
N ALA A 405 -1.67 14.75 -19.22
CA ALA A 405 -0.89 13.99 -20.21
C ALA A 405 -1.15 12.48 -20.10
N GLU A 406 -1.19 11.93 -18.89
CA GLU A 406 -1.55 10.53 -18.67
C GLU A 406 -3.00 10.26 -19.11
N ALA A 407 -3.96 11.10 -18.73
CA ALA A 407 -5.36 10.95 -19.11
C ALA A 407 -5.54 10.89 -20.65
N ARG A 408 -4.86 11.79 -21.38
CA ARG A 408 -4.89 11.83 -22.85
C ARG A 408 -4.26 10.60 -23.48
N ARG A 409 -3.15 10.11 -22.90
CA ARG A 409 -2.48 8.88 -23.36
C ARG A 409 -3.42 7.68 -23.24
N ILE A 410 -4.08 7.51 -22.09
CA ILE A 410 -5.01 6.39 -21.87
C ILE A 410 -6.24 6.51 -22.76
N LYS A 411 -6.81 7.71 -22.92
CA LYS A 411 -7.98 7.95 -23.77
C LYS A 411 -7.77 7.52 -25.23
N ASN A 412 -6.56 7.66 -25.74
CA ASN A 412 -6.21 7.29 -27.11
C ASN A 412 -5.80 5.81 -27.23
N GLY A 413 -5.70 5.06 -26.13
CA GLY A 413 -5.31 3.67 -26.07
C GLY A 413 -6.45 2.71 -25.70
N LEU A 414 -6.10 1.45 -25.46
CA LEU A 414 -7.01 0.46 -24.88
C LEU A 414 -7.12 0.71 -23.38
N SER A 415 -8.35 0.94 -22.89
CA SER A 415 -8.62 1.22 -21.48
C SER A 415 -9.61 0.23 -20.87
N THR A 416 -9.37 -0.13 -19.61
CA THR A 416 -10.27 -0.95 -18.80
C THR A 416 -11.57 -0.19 -18.48
N GLN A 417 -12.61 -0.88 -18.00
CA GLN A 417 -13.86 -0.23 -17.62
C GLN A 417 -13.66 0.76 -16.46
N ALA A 418 -12.81 0.41 -15.50
CA ALA A 418 -12.47 1.27 -14.37
C ALA A 418 -11.73 2.54 -14.84
N GLU A 419 -10.73 2.40 -15.71
CA GLU A 419 -10.04 3.54 -16.32
C GLU A 419 -11.00 4.45 -17.08
N LYS A 420 -11.93 3.89 -17.87
CA LYS A 420 -12.94 4.68 -18.57
C LYS A 420 -13.81 5.50 -17.63
N ALA A 421 -14.22 4.93 -16.49
CA ALA A 421 -14.99 5.66 -15.49
C ALA A 421 -14.19 6.83 -14.90
N LEU A 422 -12.90 6.62 -14.58
CA LEU A 422 -12.01 7.70 -14.10
C LEU A 422 -11.78 8.77 -15.19
N LEU A 423 -11.59 8.37 -16.44
CA LEU A 423 -11.43 9.30 -17.57
C LEU A 423 -12.71 10.11 -17.82
N ASN A 424 -13.89 9.53 -17.58
CA ASN A 424 -15.15 10.26 -17.69
C ASN A 424 -15.24 11.38 -16.65
N GLU A 425 -14.77 11.14 -15.41
CA GLU A 425 -14.65 12.20 -14.40
C GLU A 425 -13.66 13.29 -14.84
N TRP A 426 -12.48 12.89 -15.36
CA TRP A 426 -11.45 13.85 -15.79
C TRP A 426 -11.84 14.69 -17.01
N PHE A 427 -12.47 14.09 -18.01
CA PHE A 427 -12.84 14.78 -19.24
C PHE A 427 -14.22 15.44 -19.19
N ASN A 428 -14.93 15.35 -18.05
CA ASN A 428 -16.18 16.07 -17.86
C ASN A 428 -15.94 17.59 -17.97
N PRO A 429 -16.57 18.30 -18.92
CA PRO A 429 -16.43 19.75 -19.02
C PRO A 429 -17.04 20.48 -17.82
N ASN A 430 -18.06 19.89 -17.19
CA ASN A 430 -18.80 20.44 -16.07
C ASN A 430 -18.91 19.38 -14.96
N PRO A 431 -17.80 19.05 -14.27
CA PRO A 431 -17.85 18.08 -13.19
C PRO A 431 -18.81 18.57 -12.10
N PRO A 432 -19.65 17.71 -11.52
CA PRO A 432 -20.41 18.07 -10.35
C PRO A 432 -19.49 18.59 -9.24
N ALA A 433 -19.92 19.60 -8.48
CA ALA A 433 -19.15 20.03 -7.31
C ALA A 433 -18.99 18.87 -6.33
N LEU A 434 -17.81 18.75 -5.72
CA LEU A 434 -17.63 17.83 -4.60
C LEU A 434 -18.40 18.35 -3.39
N ASN A 435 -18.87 17.42 -2.56
CA ASN A 435 -19.37 17.79 -1.25
C ASN A 435 -18.21 18.35 -0.41
N SER A 436 -18.44 19.40 0.37
CA SER A 436 -17.40 20.04 1.20
C SER A 436 -16.71 19.07 2.15
N ASP A 437 -17.45 18.13 2.77
CA ASP A 437 -16.84 17.13 3.66
C ASP A 437 -15.89 16.17 2.90
N VAL A 438 -16.15 15.94 1.61
CA VAL A 438 -15.31 15.12 0.74
C VAL A 438 -14.05 15.89 0.33
N GLU A 439 -14.22 17.14 -0.09
CA GLU A 439 -13.12 18.01 -0.50
C GLU A 439 -12.16 18.30 0.66
N ASP A 440 -12.69 18.67 1.82
CA ASP A 440 -11.95 18.94 3.06
C ASP A 440 -11.02 17.77 3.44
N LEU A 441 -11.53 16.53 3.40
CA LEU A 441 -10.72 15.36 3.72
C LEU A 441 -9.62 15.13 2.68
N LEU A 442 -9.97 15.20 1.39
CA LEU A 442 -9.03 14.96 0.30
C LEU A 442 -7.94 16.04 0.22
N GLU A 443 -8.22 17.24 0.74
CA GLU A 443 -7.27 18.35 0.74
C GLU A 443 -6.34 18.33 1.95
N LEU A 444 -6.87 18.16 3.17
CA LEU A 444 -6.05 18.29 4.37
C LEU A 444 -5.34 17.00 4.77
N TYR A 445 -5.93 15.83 4.49
CA TYR A 445 -5.53 14.58 5.11
C TYR A 445 -5.04 13.50 4.14
N LEU A 446 -5.30 13.61 2.83
CA LEU A 446 -4.88 12.58 1.87
C LEU A 446 -3.40 12.76 1.48
N ASN A 447 -2.55 11.78 1.80
CA ASN A 447 -1.11 11.79 1.47
C ASN A 447 -0.79 10.97 0.20
N ASP A 448 -1.52 11.24 -0.89
CA ASP A 448 -1.40 10.57 -2.18
C ASP A 448 -0.06 10.81 -2.89
N SER A 449 0.52 11.99 -2.77
CA SER A 449 1.77 12.37 -3.46
C SER A 449 2.94 11.45 -3.11
N TYR A 450 3.02 10.99 -1.86
CA TYR A 450 4.04 10.02 -1.42
C TYR A 450 3.83 8.67 -2.11
N MET A 451 2.60 8.14 -2.09
CA MET A 451 2.23 6.90 -2.77
C MET A 451 2.50 6.97 -4.29
N ILE A 452 2.12 8.08 -4.95
CA ILE A 452 2.35 8.31 -6.38
C ILE A 452 3.84 8.41 -6.71
N GLY A 453 4.63 9.01 -5.81
CA GLY A 453 6.07 9.12 -5.92
C GLY A 453 6.79 7.76 -5.94
N GLN A 454 6.21 6.75 -5.29
CA GLN A 454 6.72 5.37 -5.28
C GLN A 454 6.37 4.57 -6.55
N ILE A 455 5.41 5.03 -7.36
CA ILE A 455 5.09 4.36 -8.62
C ILE A 455 6.23 4.60 -9.62
N PRO A 456 6.78 3.55 -10.25
CA PRO A 456 7.87 3.67 -11.22
C PRO A 456 7.60 4.71 -12.32
N LYS A 457 8.68 5.31 -12.85
CA LYS A 457 8.59 6.45 -13.77
C LYS A 457 8.50 6.04 -15.24
N GLU A 458 8.54 4.74 -15.55
CA GLU A 458 8.51 4.28 -16.93
C GLU A 458 7.18 4.62 -17.61
N PRO A 459 7.18 5.00 -18.90
CA PRO A 459 5.98 5.45 -19.61
C PRO A 459 4.83 4.44 -19.65
N MET A 460 5.12 3.17 -19.40
CA MET A 460 4.13 2.09 -19.41
C MET A 460 3.22 2.12 -18.17
N TYR A 461 3.73 2.55 -17.02
CA TYR A 461 2.96 2.54 -15.77
C TYR A 461 2.00 3.73 -15.70
N LEU A 462 0.77 3.46 -15.27
CA LEU A 462 -0.20 4.49 -14.91
C LEU A 462 0.08 4.95 -13.47
N LYS A 463 -0.15 6.22 -13.15
CA LYS A 463 0.05 6.77 -11.80
C LYS A 463 -1.25 7.22 -11.15
N TYR A 464 -2.09 7.89 -11.92
CA TYR A 464 -3.28 8.59 -11.41
C TYR A 464 -4.55 7.81 -11.73
N PHE A 465 -4.65 7.27 -12.95
CA PHE A 465 -5.86 6.61 -13.46
C PHE A 465 -5.85 5.10 -13.20
N LEU A 466 -5.58 4.73 -11.94
CA LEU A 466 -5.58 3.35 -11.46
C LEU A 466 -6.63 3.14 -10.38
N VAL A 467 -7.14 1.90 -10.36
CA VAL A 467 -7.93 1.36 -9.27
C VAL A 467 -7.23 0.12 -8.78
N ARG A 468 -7.02 0.03 -7.46
CA ARG A 468 -6.34 -1.08 -6.83
C ARG A 468 -7.12 -2.38 -7.02
N GLY A 469 -6.38 -3.47 -7.26
CA GLY A 469 -6.94 -4.81 -7.25
C GLY A 469 -7.24 -5.31 -5.84
N LEU A 470 -8.06 -6.35 -5.74
CA LEU A 470 -8.30 -7.06 -4.50
C LEU A 470 -8.26 -8.56 -4.72
N ASP A 471 -7.95 -9.31 -3.67
CA ASP A 471 -7.90 -10.75 -3.64
C ASP A 471 -8.97 -11.26 -2.67
N ARG A 472 -10.09 -11.73 -3.24
CA ARG A 472 -11.14 -12.38 -2.47
C ARG A 472 -10.65 -13.77 -2.06
N PRO A 473 -10.76 -14.13 -0.77
CA PRO A 473 -10.39 -15.47 -0.36
C PRO A 473 -11.34 -16.49 -0.97
N ASP A 474 -10.78 -17.63 -1.36
CA ASP A 474 -11.56 -18.78 -1.79
C ASP A 474 -11.94 -19.59 -0.55
N LEU A 475 -13.21 -19.51 -0.15
CA LEU A 475 -13.73 -20.22 1.02
C LEU A 475 -13.48 -21.73 0.93
N THR A 476 -13.46 -22.30 -0.28
CA THR A 476 -13.24 -23.74 -0.51
C THR A 476 -11.79 -24.17 -0.31
N LYS A 477 -10.85 -23.22 -0.34
CA LYS A 477 -9.41 -23.45 -0.16
C LYS A 477 -8.91 -22.95 1.20
N THR A 478 -9.82 -22.56 2.10
CA THR A 478 -9.45 -22.11 3.44
C THR A 478 -8.76 -23.24 4.19
N LYS A 479 -7.55 -22.96 4.70
CA LYS A 479 -6.74 -23.94 5.41
C LYS A 479 -7.29 -24.17 6.83
N GLY A 480 -7.18 -25.41 7.31
CA GLY A 480 -7.48 -25.76 8.71
C GLY A 480 -8.97 -25.66 9.07
N MET A 481 -9.26 -25.14 10.25
CA MET A 481 -10.64 -24.93 10.72
C MET A 481 -11.26 -23.74 10.00
N ALA A 482 -11.73 -23.96 8.77
CA ALA A 482 -12.50 -22.96 8.05
C ALA A 482 -13.72 -22.52 8.87
N PRO A 483 -14.19 -21.26 8.73
CA PRO A 483 -15.49 -20.84 9.24
C PRO A 483 -16.62 -21.60 8.49
N ASP A 484 -16.83 -22.85 8.89
CA ASP A 484 -17.82 -23.89 8.49
C ASP A 484 -18.40 -23.82 7.05
N TYR A 485 -18.01 -24.81 6.24
CA TYR A 485 -18.32 -24.95 4.81
C TYR A 485 -19.79 -25.31 4.49
N LEU A 486 -20.56 -25.85 5.46
CA LEU A 486 -21.81 -26.58 5.16
C LEU A 486 -23.11 -25.76 5.19
N GLN A 487 -23.13 -24.51 5.66
CA GLN A 487 -24.38 -23.71 5.73
C GLN A 487 -24.57 -22.68 4.61
N GLN A 488 -23.55 -22.36 3.81
CA GLN A 488 -23.69 -21.33 2.75
C GLN A 488 -24.22 -21.87 1.40
N TYR A 489 -24.26 -23.19 1.22
CA TYR A 489 -24.86 -23.82 0.02
C TYR A 489 -26.34 -24.19 0.18
N MET A 490 -26.96 -23.88 1.32
CA MET A 490 -28.35 -24.23 1.63
C MET A 490 -29.26 -23.02 1.92
N SER A 491 -28.85 -21.79 1.56
CA SER A 491 -29.66 -20.58 1.72
C SER A 491 -29.79 -19.79 0.42
#